data_AF-A0A4S2KZW0-F1
#
_entry.id   AF-A0A4S2KZW0-F1
#
_cell.length_a   1.000
_cell.length_b   1.000
_cell.length_c   1.000
_cell.angle_alpha   90.00
_cell.angle_beta   90.00
_cell.angle_gamma   90.00
#
_symmetry.space_group_name_H-M   'P 1'
#
loop_
_entity.id
_entity.type
_entity.pdbx_description
1 polymer ?
#
loop_
_entity_poly.entity_id
_entity_poly.type
_entity_poly.pdbx_seq_one_letter_code
_entity_poly.pdbx_strand_id
1 'polypeptide(L)' 'MIIFIALFTFGLLTGFVTRRIPDYDQCIENCGKDPLDDLEESRKFDACRDECIGVELNVCVGEAIDAANRNELNPL' A
#
# COMPACT_ATOMS: atom_id res chain seq x y z
N MET A 1 4.54 26.56 -27.29
CA MET A 1 3.39 26.24 -26.41
C MET A 1 3.11 24.74 -26.35
N ILE A 2 2.99 24.03 -27.49
CA ILE A 2 2.71 22.58 -27.51
C ILE A 2 3.75 21.76 -26.72
N ILE A 3 5.04 22.10 -26.85
CA ILE A 3 6.14 21.42 -26.13
C ILE A 3 6.00 21.56 -24.61
N PHE A 4 5.62 22.74 -24.11
CA PHE A 4 5.43 22.97 -22.68
C PHE A 4 4.24 22.17 -22.13
N ILE A 5 3.15 22.07 -22.90
CA ILE A 5 1.97 21.28 -22.53
C ILE A 5 2.33 19.80 -22.43
N ALA A 6 3.09 19.26 -23.40
CA ALA A 6 3.51 17.87 -23.41
C ALA A 6 4.37 17.49 -22.19
N LEU A 7 5.33 18.35 -21.81
CA LEU A 7 6.17 18.14 -20.63
C LEU A 7 5.35 18.19 -19.33
N PHE A 8 4.38 19.11 -19.24
CA PHE A 8 3.53 19.24 -18.07
C PHE A 8 2.62 18.01 -17.89
N THR A 9 2.03 17.52 -18.97
CA THR A 9 1.22 16.28 -18.95
C THR A 9 2.06 15.05 -18.61
N PHE A 10 3.31 14.98 -19.10
CA PHE A 10 4.19 13.86 -18.81
C PHE A 10 4.62 13.84 -17.34
N GLY A 11 4.92 15.01 -16.76
CA GLY A 11 5.23 15.14 -15.32
C GLY A 11 4.05 14.81 -14.40
N LEU A 12 2.82 15.11 -14.81
CA LEU A 12 1.62 14.74 -14.07
C LEU A 12 1.33 13.24 -14.14
N LEU A 13 1.54 12.62 -15.30
CA LEU A 13 1.36 11.18 -15.49
C LEU A 13 2.38 10.35 -14.70
N THR A 14 3.65 10.76 -14.68
CA THR A 14 4.67 10.07 -13.88
C THR A 14 4.34 10.13 -12.39
N GLY A 15 3.88 11.28 -11.88
CA GLY A 15 3.45 11.39 -10.47
C GLY A 15 2.28 10.48 -10.10
N PHE A 16 1.37 10.22 -11.04
CA PHE A 16 0.23 9.32 -10.82
C PHE A 16 0.65 7.84 -10.84
N VAL A 17 1.57 7.47 -11.72
CA VAL A 17 2.07 6.08 -11.85
C VAL A 17 3.07 5.72 -10.75
N THR A 18 3.80 6.69 -10.18
CA THR A 18 4.68 6.45 -9.03
C THR A 18 3.94 6.32 -7.70
N ARG A 19 2.63 6.62 -7.67
CA ARG A 19 1.81 6.28 -6.52
C ARG A 19 1.63 4.76 -6.53
N ARG A 20 2.60 4.04 -5.93
CA ARG A 20 2.44 2.61 -5.67
C ARG A 20 1.10 2.42 -4.99
N ILE A 21 0.29 1.52 -5.53
CA ILE A 21 -0.82 0.96 -4.77
C ILE A 21 -0.19 0.36 -3.50
N PRO A 22 -0.70 0.71 -2.30
CA PRO A 22 -0.23 0.11 -1.06
C PRO A 22 -0.21 -1.41 -1.21
N ASP A 23 0.82 -2.08 -0.67
CA ASP A 23 0.94 -3.53 -0.76
C ASP A 23 -0.28 -4.23 -0.13
N TYR A 24 -0.93 -3.57 0.85
CA TYR A 24 -2.20 -3.97 1.42
C TYR A 24 -3.34 -4.02 0.40
N ASP A 25 -3.54 -2.97 -0.40
CA ASP A 25 -4.62 -2.89 -1.38
C ASP A 25 -4.48 -3.99 -2.45
N GLN A 26 -3.25 -4.27 -2.90
CA GLN A 26 -2.99 -5.41 -3.79
C GLN A 26 -3.24 -6.77 -3.13
N CYS A 27 -2.91 -6.90 -1.85
CA CYS A 27 -3.16 -8.12 -1.10
C CYS A 27 -4.67 -8.39 -0.96
N ILE A 28 -5.46 -7.37 -0.63
CA ILE A 28 -6.91 -7.48 -0.53
C ILE A 28 -7.56 -7.80 -1.87
N GLU A 29 -7.10 -7.21 -2.98
CA GLU A 29 -7.60 -7.55 -4.31
C GLU A 29 -7.41 -9.05 -4.64
N ASN A 30 -6.32 -9.66 -4.17
CA ASN A 30 -6.08 -11.10 -4.35
C ASN A 30 -6.98 -11.98 -3.49
N CYS A 31 -7.50 -11.47 -2.36
CA CYS A 31 -8.49 -12.17 -1.54
C CYS A 31 -9.86 -12.30 -2.24
N GLY A 32 -10.09 -11.53 -3.31
CA GLY A 32 -11.34 -11.53 -4.06
C GLY A 32 -12.37 -10.55 -3.48
N LYS A 33 -13.65 -10.82 -3.72
CA LYS A 33 -14.75 -9.99 -3.20
C LYS A 33 -15.32 -10.61 -1.94
N ASP A 34 -15.66 -9.76 -0.97
CA ASP A 34 -16.39 -10.16 0.23
C ASP A 34 -17.72 -10.83 -0.18
N PRO A 35 -17.90 -12.11 0.14
CA PRO A 35 -19.13 -12.84 -0.13
C PRO A 35 -20.10 -12.61 1.02
N LEU A 36 -20.78 -11.45 0.99
CA LEU A 36 -21.70 -10.95 2.03
C LEU A 36 -22.76 -11.96 2.52
N ASP A 37 -23.14 -12.92 1.69
CA ASP A 37 -24.25 -13.85 1.94
C ASP A 37 -23.79 -15.28 2.31
N ASP A 38 -22.49 -15.61 2.20
CA ASP A 38 -21.96 -16.95 2.49
C ASP A 38 -20.99 -16.91 3.68
N LEU A 39 -21.41 -17.48 4.82
CA LEU A 39 -20.63 -17.49 6.06
C LEU A 39 -19.35 -18.33 5.99
N GLU A 40 -19.27 -19.31 5.10
CA GLU A 40 -18.05 -20.11 4.92
C GLU A 40 -17.05 -19.34 4.08
N GLU A 41 -17.50 -18.78 2.96
CA GLU A 41 -16.65 -17.97 2.09
C GLU A 41 -16.24 -16.65 2.77
N SER A 42 -17.10 -16.05 3.60
CA SER A 42 -16.78 -14.84 4.36
C SER A 42 -15.66 -15.10 5.37
N ARG A 43 -15.65 -16.28 6.01
CA ARG A 43 -14.53 -16.71 6.88
C ARG A 43 -13.22 -16.90 6.12
N LYS A 44 -13.27 -17.40 4.88
CA LYS A 44 -12.07 -17.52 4.03
C LYS A 44 -11.54 -16.14 3.63
N PHE A 45 -12.44 -15.22 3.28
CA PHE A 45 -12.10 -13.84 2.97
C PHE A 45 -11.49 -13.12 4.19
N ASP A 46 -12.09 -13.26 5.38
CA ASP A 46 -11.58 -12.68 6.62
C ASP A 46 -10.18 -13.21 6.97
N ALA A 47 -9.95 -14.53 6.85
CA ALA A 47 -8.64 -15.12 7.09
C ALA A 47 -7.57 -14.58 6.11
N CYS A 48 -7.94 -14.38 4.85
CA CYS A 48 -7.06 -13.77 3.85
C CYS A 48 -6.77 -12.30 4.18
N ARG A 49 -7.79 -11.53 4.58
CA ARG A 49 -7.64 -10.13 5.00
C ARG A 49 -6.70 -10.01 6.20
N ASP A 50 -6.82 -10.90 7.19
CA ASP A 50 -5.96 -10.87 8.38
C ASP A 50 -4.48 -11.11 8.02
N GLU A 51 -4.18 -11.94 7.02
CA GLU A 51 -2.82 -12.10 6.50
C GLU A 51 -2.28 -10.80 5.89
N CYS A 52 -3.10 -10.11 5.09
CA CYS A 52 -2.74 -8.81 4.51
C CYS A 52 -2.45 -7.76 5.58
N ILE A 53 -3.28 -7.70 6.63
CA ILE A 53 -3.08 -6.80 7.78
C ILE A 53 -1.76 -7.12 8.49
N GLY A 54 -1.46 -8.42 8.69
CA GLY A 54 -0.21 -8.84 9.34
C GLY A 54 1.05 -8.41 8.58
N VAL A 55 1.02 -8.50 7.25
CA VAL A 55 2.11 -8.03 6.39
C VAL A 55 2.28 -6.52 6.50
N GLU A 56 1.20 -5.75 6.39
CA GLU A 56 1.25 -4.29 6.48
C GLU A 56 1.73 -3.81 7.86
N LEU A 57 1.28 -4.46 8.93
CA LEU A 57 1.72 -4.16 10.29
C LEU A 57 3.24 -4.33 10.44
N ASN A 58 3.81 -5.39 9.87
CA ASN A 58 5.25 -5.61 9.89
C ASN A 58 6.02 -4.52 9.15
N VAL A 59 5.49 -4.03 8.02
CA VAL A 59 6.07 -2.90 7.29
C VAL A 59 6.03 -1.65 8.16
N CYS A 60 4.88 -1.31 8.75
CA CYS A 60 4.74 -0.15 9.62
C CYS A 60 5.70 -0.19 10.84
N VAL A 61 5.84 -1.36 11.47
CA VAL A 61 6.76 -1.54 12.60
C VAL A 61 8.22 -1.40 12.14
N GLY A 62 8.58 -1.98 10.99
CA GLY A 62 9.91 -1.83 10.41
C GLY A 62 10.27 -0.37 10.15
N GLU A 63 9.36 0.39 9.53
CA GLU A 63 9.55 1.82 9.26
C GLU A 63 9.69 2.65 10.54
N ALA A 64 8.92 2.31 11.59
CA ALA A 64 9.03 2.98 12.88
C ALA A 64 10.38 2.72 13.56
N ILE A 65 10.89 1.48 13.50
CA ILE A 65 12.22 1.11 14.02
C ILE A 65 13.31 1.84 13.23
N ASP A 66 13.22 1.86 11.90
CA ASP A 66 14.19 2.56 11.05
C ASP A 66 14.19 4.06 11.32
N ALA A 67 13.02 4.66 11.54
CA ALA A 67 12.91 6.07 11.93
C ALA A 67 13.53 6.34 13.31
N ALA A 68 13.32 5.46 14.28
CA ALA A 68 13.95 5.58 15.60
C ALA A 68 15.48 5.49 15.51
N ASN A 69 16.01 4.53 14.75
CA ASN A 69 17.45 4.36 14.54
C ASN A 69 18.08 5.58 13.85
N ARG A 70 17.40 6.19 12.87
CA ARG A 70 17.88 7.44 12.23
C ARG A 70 17.97 8.60 13.22
N ASN A 71 17.04 8.69 14.17
CA ASN A 71 17.05 9.73 15.20
C ASN A 71 18.16 9.49 16.24
N GLU A 72 18.53 8.24 16.53
CA GLU A 72 19.68 7.93 17.39
C GLU A 72 21.03 8.22 16.71
N LEU A 73 21.13 8.04 15.39
CA LEU A 73 22.35 8.29 14.61
C LEU A 73 22.58 9.78 14.28
N ASN A 74 21.54 10.61 14.33
CA ASN A 74 21.61 12.07 14.25
C ASN A 74 20.80 12.68 15.40
N PRO A 75 21.32 12.64 16.63
CA PRO A 75 20.74 13.39 17.73
C PRO A 75 21.01 14.87 17.44
N LEU A 76 19.94 15.62 17.15
CA LEU A 76 19.98 17.09 17.09
C LEU A 76 20.52 17.67 18.40
#